data_AF-A0A427DJN0-F1
#
_entry.id   AF-A0A427DJN0-F1
#
_cell.length_a   1.000
_cell.length_b   1.000
_cell.length_c   1.000
_cell.angle_alpha   90.00
_cell.angle_beta   90.00
_cell.angle_gamma   90.00
#
_symmetry.space_group_name_H-M   'P 1'
#
loop_
_entity.id
_entity.type
_entity.pdbx_description
1 polymer ?
#
loop_
_entity_poly.entity_id
_entity_poly.type
_entity_poly.pdbx_seq_one_letter_code
_entity_poly.pdbx_strand_id
1 'polypeptide(L)'
;MSNRVNEELKAKFALINRQIMRSYDSRLEIITDGEIRVGKRIDNLKVLYSYRRVDVNKPDAMEIMKALPQELCYGDLIDCAKRLAARDVTPLALLAHGYLSFDITSQLVDSTRIIKK
;
A
#
# COMPACT_ATOMS: atom_id res chain seq x y z
N MET A 1 2.02 17.58 22.92
CA MET A 1 1.93 18.68 21.92
C MET A 1 2.03 18.11 20.51
N SER A 2 0.96 18.25 19.70
CA SER A 2 0.97 18.74 18.29
C SER A 2 -0.41 18.47 17.67
N ASN A 3 -1.35 19.42 17.81
CA ASN A 3 -2.54 19.49 16.97
C ASN A 3 -2.10 20.06 15.61
N ARG A 4 -1.85 19.19 14.61
CA ARG A 4 -1.25 19.58 13.32
C ARG A 4 -2.25 19.75 12.17
N VAL A 5 -3.46 20.22 12.47
CA VAL A 5 -4.35 20.86 11.48
C VAL A 5 -4.92 22.11 12.15
N ASN A 6 -4.39 23.28 11.80
CA ASN A 6 -4.89 24.56 12.31
C ASN A 6 -5.89 25.18 11.31
N GLU A 7 -6.66 26.18 11.77
CA GLU A 7 -7.70 26.82 10.96
C GLU A 7 -7.13 27.52 9.71
N GLU A 8 -5.89 28.02 9.80
CA GLU A 8 -5.22 28.62 8.64
C GLU A 8 -4.94 27.60 7.52
N LEU A 9 -4.50 26.39 7.88
CA LEU A 9 -4.29 25.30 6.92
C LEU A 9 -5.62 24.83 6.31
N LYS A 10 -6.69 24.73 7.12
CA LYS A 10 -8.03 24.40 6.62
C LYS A 10 -8.54 25.44 5.62
N ALA A 11 -8.33 26.73 5.88
CA ALA A 11 -8.73 27.80 4.97
C ALA A 11 -7.97 27.71 3.63
N LYS A 12 -6.65 27.50 3.66
CA LYS A 12 -5.83 27.30 2.46
C LYS A 12 -6.28 26.06 1.68
N PHE A 13 -6.52 24.95 2.37
CA PHE A 13 -6.98 23.71 1.76
C PHE A 13 -8.36 23.87 1.10
N ALA A 14 -9.30 24.56 1.75
CA ALA A 14 -10.62 24.83 1.19
C ALA A 14 -10.55 25.61 -0.12
N LEU A 15 -9.63 26.57 -0.25
CA LEU A 15 -9.41 27.32 -1.49
C LEU A 15 -8.90 26.41 -2.61
N ILE A 16 -7.90 25.57 -2.32
CA ILE A 16 -7.35 24.60 -3.29
C ILE A 16 -8.44 23.61 -3.71
N ASN A 17 -9.16 23.06 -2.75
CA ASN A 17 -10.18 22.05 -2.99
C ASN A 17 -11.34 22.59 -3.82
N ARG A 18 -11.74 23.85 -3.59
CA ARG A 18 -12.73 24.55 -4.42
C ARG A 18 -12.26 24.67 -5.87
N GLN A 19 -10.99 24.96 -6.12
CA GLN A 19 -10.45 25.05 -7.46
C GLN A 19 -10.41 23.68 -8.15
N ILE A 20 -9.93 22.65 -7.44
CA ILE A 20 -9.88 21.27 -7.95
C ILE A 20 -11.28 20.78 -8.31
N MET A 21 -12.28 21.04 -7.46
CA MET A 21 -13.66 20.63 -7.71
C MET A 21 -14.25 21.33 -8.94
N ARG A 22 -13.92 22.61 -9.16
CA ARG A 22 -14.36 23.34 -10.36
C ARG A 22 -13.70 22.86 -11.65
N SER A 23 -12.43 22.48 -11.59
CA SER A 23 -11.65 22.13 -12.78
C SER A 23 -11.71 20.64 -13.14
N TYR A 24 -11.96 19.76 -12.18
CA TYR A 24 -11.79 18.31 -12.34
C TYR A 24 -12.93 17.47 -11.75
N ASP A 25 -14.00 18.11 -11.25
CA ASP A 25 -15.12 17.45 -10.55
C ASP A 25 -14.67 16.43 -9.48
N SER A 26 -13.55 16.75 -8.83
CA SER A 26 -12.87 15.88 -7.87
C SER A 26 -12.62 16.63 -6.56
N ARG A 27 -12.40 15.91 -5.46
CA ARG A 27 -12.09 16.50 -4.15
C ARG A 27 -10.78 15.98 -3.60
N LEU A 28 -10.01 16.88 -3.00
CA LEU A 28 -8.88 16.56 -2.16
C LEU A 28 -9.34 16.28 -0.72
N GLU A 29 -8.62 15.40 -0.05
CA GLU A 29 -8.79 15.09 1.38
C GLU A 29 -7.45 15.29 2.11
N ILE A 30 -7.49 15.86 3.31
CA ILE A 30 -6.31 15.92 4.19
C ILE A 30 -6.30 14.63 5.00
N ILE A 31 -5.20 13.88 4.92
CA ILE A 31 -4.97 12.70 5.76
C ILE A 31 -3.84 13.04 6.73
N THR A 32 -4.14 12.96 8.03
CA THR A 32 -3.21 13.26 9.13
C THR A 32 -2.52 12.01 9.67
N ASP A 33 -1.40 12.21 10.37
CA ASP A 33 -0.74 11.13 11.11
C ASP A 33 -1.68 10.44 12.11
N GLY A 34 -2.71 11.11 12.62
CA GLY A 34 -3.73 10.54 13.51
C GLY A 34 -4.67 9.56 12.79
N GLU A 35 -5.08 9.91 11.57
CA GLU A 35 -5.89 9.06 10.68
C GLU A 35 -5.06 7.93 10.05
N ILE A 36 -3.75 8.12 9.92
CA ILE A 36 -2.80 7.07 9.55
C ILE A 36 -2.50 6.18 10.77
N ARG A 37 -2.38 6.75 11.99
CA ARG A 37 -2.11 6.06 13.27
C ARG A 37 -3.22 5.16 13.78
N VAL A 38 -4.38 5.11 13.11
CA VAL A 38 -5.42 4.18 13.50
C VAL A 38 -5.03 2.76 13.08
N GLY A 39 -4.53 1.99 14.05
CA GLY A 39 -4.49 0.53 14.01
C GLY A 39 -3.55 -0.10 12.98
N LYS A 40 -3.99 -1.24 12.43
CA LYS A 40 -3.24 -2.19 11.58
C LYS A 40 -2.65 -1.54 10.31
N ARG A 41 -3.18 -0.38 9.88
CA ARG A 41 -2.71 0.37 8.71
C ARG A 41 -1.29 0.92 8.86
N ILE A 42 -0.95 1.55 9.99
CA ILE A 42 0.42 2.05 10.20
C ILE A 42 1.40 0.91 10.30
N ASP A 43 1.01 -0.20 10.93
CA ASP A 43 1.89 -1.34 11.12
C ASP A 43 2.21 -1.99 9.76
N ASN A 44 1.20 -2.17 8.92
CA ASN A 44 1.38 -2.58 7.52
C ASN A 44 2.29 -1.61 6.76
N LEU A 45 2.05 -0.29 6.85
CA LEU A 45 2.89 0.71 6.18
C LEU A 45 4.34 0.65 6.66
N LYS A 46 4.59 0.59 7.97
CA LYS A 46 5.94 0.47 8.53
C LYS A 46 6.66 -0.77 8.00
N VAL A 47 5.97 -1.92 7.99
CA VAL A 47 6.48 -3.16 7.41
C VAL A 47 6.83 -2.92 5.94
N LEU A 48 5.88 -2.50 5.10
CA LEU A 48 6.11 -2.30 3.66
C LEU A 48 7.22 -1.28 3.35
N TYR A 49 7.29 -0.17 4.08
CA TYR A 49 8.35 0.84 3.88
C TYR A 49 9.74 0.28 4.18
N SER A 50 9.88 -0.66 5.12
CA SER A 50 11.16 -1.33 5.37
C SER A 50 11.61 -2.18 4.17
N TYR A 51 10.66 -2.74 3.41
CA TYR A 51 10.92 -3.54 2.21
C TYR A 51 11.02 -2.73 0.91
N ARG A 52 10.70 -1.43 0.93
CA ARG A 52 10.88 -0.55 -0.23
C ARG A 52 12.35 -0.37 -0.64
N ARG A 53 13.28 -0.62 0.29
CA ARG A 53 14.73 -0.60 0.06
C ARG A 53 15.26 -1.91 -0.52
N VAL A 54 14.44 -2.96 -0.55
CA VAL A 54 14.81 -4.24 -1.15
C VAL A 54 14.58 -4.13 -2.65
N ASP A 55 15.65 -4.26 -3.43
CA ASP A 55 15.54 -4.28 -4.88
C ASP A 55 14.77 -5.52 -5.33
N VAL A 56 13.69 -5.29 -6.09
CA VAL A 56 12.93 -6.34 -6.73
C VAL A 56 13.50 -6.55 -8.12
N ASN A 57 14.05 -7.73 -8.35
CA ASN A 57 14.47 -8.15 -9.69
C ASN A 57 13.24 -8.25 -10.59
N LYS A 58 13.16 -7.42 -11.63
CA LYS A 58 11.97 -7.30 -12.50
C LYS A 58 11.60 -8.63 -13.21
N PRO A 59 12.55 -9.39 -13.78
CA PRO A 59 12.29 -10.75 -14.28
C PRO A 59 11.58 -11.65 -13.26
N ASP A 60 12.14 -11.79 -12.05
CA ASP A 60 11.58 -12.66 -11.01
C ASP A 60 10.17 -12.20 -10.60
N ALA A 61 9.96 -10.89 -10.50
CA ALA A 61 8.64 -10.32 -10.24
C ALA A 61 7.64 -10.67 -11.34
N MET A 62 8.03 -10.58 -12.62
CA MET A 62 7.16 -10.95 -13.74
C MET A 62 6.84 -12.44 -13.76
N GLU A 63 7.79 -13.32 -13.45
CA GLU A 63 7.55 -14.76 -13.36
C GLU A 63 6.58 -15.10 -12.23
N ILE A 64 6.77 -14.53 -11.04
CA ILE A 64 5.84 -14.66 -9.92
C ILE A 64 4.46 -14.16 -10.35
N MET A 65 4.35 -12.96 -10.92
CA MET A 65 3.06 -12.38 -11.33
C MET A 65 2.30 -13.23 -12.36
N LYS A 66 3.03 -13.90 -13.27
CA LYS A 66 2.47 -14.86 -14.24
C LYS A 66 2.01 -16.16 -13.59
N ALA A 67 2.75 -16.67 -12.60
CA ALA A 67 2.45 -17.93 -11.93
C ALA A 67 1.29 -17.82 -10.93
N LEU A 68 0.99 -16.61 -10.44
CA LEU A 68 -0.09 -16.40 -9.47
C LEU A 68 -1.49 -16.58 -10.10
N PRO A 69 -2.44 -17.20 -9.38
CA PRO A 69 -3.84 -17.28 -9.82
C PRO A 69 -4.51 -15.90 -9.87
N GLN A 70 -5.72 -15.82 -10.46
CA GLN A 70 -6.49 -14.57 -10.52
C GLN A 70 -7.03 -14.16 -9.14
N GLU A 71 -7.54 -15.14 -8.39
CA GLU A 71 -7.90 -14.96 -6.99
C GLU A 71 -6.80 -15.57 -6.14
N LEU A 72 -6.19 -14.76 -5.28
CA LEU A 72 -5.10 -15.20 -4.42
C LEU A 72 -5.18 -14.51 -3.05
N CYS A 73 -4.66 -15.21 -2.05
CA CYS A 73 -4.36 -14.66 -0.75
C CYS A 73 -2.85 -14.47 -0.56
N TYR A 74 -2.45 -13.84 0.53
CA TYR A 74 -1.05 -13.58 0.83
C TYR A 74 -0.26 -14.87 1.06
N GLY A 75 -0.88 -15.92 1.61
CA GLY A 75 -0.30 -17.25 1.73
C GLY A 75 0.07 -17.84 0.37
N ASP A 76 -0.81 -17.71 -0.63
CA ASP A 76 -0.52 -18.19 -1.99
C ASP A 76 0.70 -17.47 -2.61
N LEU A 77 0.88 -16.18 -2.28
CA LEU A 77 2.03 -15.39 -2.73
C LEU A 77 3.32 -15.89 -2.08
N ILE A 78 3.30 -16.21 -0.78
CA ILE A 78 4.43 -16.80 -0.06
C ILE A 78 4.79 -18.15 -0.67
N ASP A 79 3.80 -19.01 -0.89
CA ASP A 79 4.03 -20.35 -1.44
C ASP A 79 4.48 -20.31 -2.91
N CYS A 80 4.01 -19.35 -3.69
CA CYS A 80 4.51 -19.11 -5.05
C CYS A 80 5.98 -18.67 -5.03
N ALA A 81 6.34 -17.73 -4.15
CA ALA A 81 7.73 -17.26 -4.02
C ALA A 81 8.66 -18.41 -3.61
N LYS A 82 8.24 -19.25 -2.64
CA LYS A 82 9.00 -20.43 -2.22
C LYS A 82 9.20 -21.45 -3.35
N ARG A 83 8.13 -21.76 -4.10
CA ARG A 83 8.20 -22.69 -5.25
C ARG A 83 9.16 -22.22 -6.34
N LEU A 84 9.28 -20.91 -6.53
CA LEU A 84 10.20 -20.30 -7.49
C LEU A 84 11.60 -20.04 -6.90
N ALA A 85 11.90 -20.54 -5.69
CA ALA A 85 13.15 -20.31 -4.97
C ALA A 85 13.52 -18.81 -4.82
N ALA A 86 12.51 -17.93 -4.78
CA ALA A 86 12.70 -16.51 -4.54
C ALA A 86 13.03 -16.27 -3.06
N ARG A 87 13.65 -15.12 -2.76
CA ARG A 87 13.96 -14.72 -1.38
C ARG A 87 12.67 -14.58 -0.55
N ASP A 88 12.73 -14.92 0.73
CA ASP A 88 11.58 -14.85 1.66
C ASP A 88 10.95 -13.44 1.74
N VAL A 89 11.74 -12.41 1.47
CA VAL A 89 11.29 -11.00 1.50
C VAL A 89 10.55 -10.57 0.22
N THR A 90 10.60 -11.38 -0.84
CA THR A 90 10.04 -11.07 -2.17
C THR A 90 8.55 -10.75 -2.13
N PRO A 91 7.68 -11.52 -1.44
CA PRO A 91 6.25 -11.19 -1.30
C PRO A 91 6.01 -9.77 -0.76
N LEU A 92 6.72 -9.38 0.31
CA LEU A 92 6.58 -8.06 0.92
C LEU A 92 7.17 -6.96 0.03
N ALA A 93 8.27 -7.25 -0.66
CA ALA A 93 8.85 -6.31 -1.61
C ALA A 93 7.90 -6.05 -2.80
N LEU A 94 7.25 -7.09 -3.34
CA LEU A 94 6.25 -6.93 -4.41
C LEU A 94 5.07 -6.05 -3.98
N LEU A 95 4.60 -6.20 -2.73
CA LEU A 95 3.56 -5.33 -2.15
C LEU A 95 4.08 -3.90 -1.93
N ALA A 96 5.31 -3.74 -1.43
CA ALA A 96 5.91 -2.44 -1.13
C ALA A 96 6.21 -1.59 -2.37
N HIS A 97 6.60 -2.26 -3.47
CA HIS A 97 6.83 -1.64 -4.78
C HIS A 97 5.54 -1.46 -5.58
N GLY A 98 4.41 -1.99 -5.09
CA GLY A 98 3.09 -1.74 -5.65
C GLY A 98 2.71 -2.59 -6.87
N TYR A 99 3.43 -3.69 -7.14
CA TYR A 99 3.01 -4.70 -8.13
C TYR A 99 1.70 -5.39 -7.72
N LEU A 100 1.49 -5.48 -6.41
CA LEU A 100 0.34 -6.09 -5.77
C LEU A 100 -0.24 -5.11 -4.74
N SER A 101 -1.51 -5.27 -4.42
CA SER A 101 -2.20 -4.47 -3.41
C SER A 101 -3.13 -5.32 -2.56
N PHE A 102 -3.51 -4.81 -1.39
CA PHE A 102 -4.43 -5.45 -0.47
C PHE A 102 -5.17 -4.38 0.32
N ASP A 103 -6.19 -4.78 1.08
CA ASP A 103 -6.83 -3.89 2.04
C ASP A 103 -5.86 -3.56 3.19
N ILE A 104 -5.22 -2.39 3.09
CA ILE A 104 -4.24 -1.93 4.07
C ILE A 104 -4.85 -1.59 5.43
N THR A 105 -6.18 -1.47 5.53
CA THR A 105 -6.86 -1.18 6.80
C THR A 105 -6.91 -2.40 7.73
N SER A 106 -6.78 -3.59 7.15
CA SER A 106 -6.73 -4.88 7.83
C SER A 106 -5.29 -5.38 7.96
N GLN A 107 -4.99 -6.16 8.99
CA GLN A 107 -3.65 -6.72 9.19
C GLN A 107 -3.33 -7.70 8.07
N LEU A 108 -2.11 -7.60 7.52
CA LEU A 108 -1.63 -8.56 6.55
C LEU A 108 -1.40 -9.92 7.25
N VAL A 109 -2.18 -10.91 6.86
CA VAL A 109 -2.12 -12.31 7.30
C VAL A 109 -2.25 -13.20 6.07
N ASP A 110 -1.98 -14.50 6.21
CA ASP A 110 -1.97 -15.43 5.08
C ASP A 110 -3.29 -15.44 4.30
N SER A 111 -4.42 -15.30 4.98
CA SER A 111 -5.75 -15.25 4.35
C SER A 111 -6.11 -13.90 3.71
N THR A 112 -5.25 -12.87 3.82
CA THR A 112 -5.51 -11.55 3.23
C THR A 112 -5.57 -11.65 1.72
N ARG A 113 -6.68 -11.22 1.12
CA ARG A 113 -6.85 -11.17 -0.33
C ARG A 113 -5.87 -10.18 -0.96
N ILE A 114 -5.21 -10.61 -2.02
CA ILE A 114 -4.28 -9.79 -2.80
C ILE A 114 -4.89 -9.47 -4.17
N ILE A 115 -4.63 -8.25 -4.66
CA ILE A 115 -5.13 -7.69 -5.91
C ILE A 115 -3.93 -7.35 -6.79
N LYS A 116 -3.89 -7.89 -8.02
CA LYS A 116 -2.90 -7.53 -9.05
C LYS A 116 -3.24 -6.15 -9.63
N LYS A 117 -2.22 -5.30 -9.80
CA LYS A 117 -2.36 -4.00 -10.49
C LYS A 117 -2.02 -4.08 -11.96
#